data_AF-A0A0C1CR41-F1
#
_entry.id   AF-A0A0C1CR41-F1
#
_cell.length_a   1.000
_cell.length_b   1.000
_cell.length_c   1.000
_cell.angle_alpha   90.00
_cell.angle_beta   90.00
_cell.angle_gamma   90.00
#
_symmetry.space_group_name_H-M   'P 1'
#
loop_
_entity.id
_entity.type
_entity.pdbx_description
1 polymer ?
#
loop_
_entity_poly.entity_id
_entity_poly.type
_entity_poly.pdbx_seq_one_letter_code
_entity_poly.pdbx_strand_id
1 'polypeptide(L)'
;MNPSHYYLEANNALQTKNKLQAEFASYLQSLRGKLIDASKLNLLSHRILEKQAELNAKYPRCTPLNISFWHPGGSKKLVISGFYGVTFSINDAYYDNN
;
A
#
# COMPACT_ATOMS: atom_id res chain seq x y z
N MET A 1 -11.10 5.47 20.04
CA MET A 1 -10.65 6.59 19.19
C MET A 1 -10.34 6.07 17.80
N ASN A 2 -11.07 6.58 16.82
CA ASN A 2 -10.81 6.32 15.41
C ASN A 2 -9.78 7.35 14.92
N PRO A 3 -8.81 6.94 14.10
CA PRO A 3 -7.83 7.87 13.54
C PRO A 3 -8.51 8.92 12.69
N SER A 4 -8.06 10.16 12.78
CA SER A 4 -8.50 11.24 11.89
C SER A 4 -7.89 11.10 10.50
N HIS A 5 -6.65 10.62 10.47
CA HIS A 5 -5.81 10.52 9.30
C HIS A 5 -5.05 9.20 9.28
N TYR A 6 -4.53 8.84 8.12
CA TYR A 6 -3.55 7.78 7.98
C TYR A 6 -2.30 8.29 7.29
N TYR A 7 -1.16 7.87 7.80
CA TYR A 7 0.15 8.13 7.23
C TYR A 7 0.62 6.90 6.44
N LEU A 8 0.98 7.13 5.18
CA LEU A 8 1.41 6.08 4.25
C LEU A 8 2.93 5.88 4.35
N GLU A 9 3.33 4.69 4.78
CA GLU A 9 4.72 4.28 4.89
C GLU A 9 5.01 3.16 3.88
N ALA A 10 6.09 3.33 3.11
CA ALA A 10 6.58 2.32 2.17
C ALA A 10 8.05 2.01 2.46
N ASN A 11 8.31 0.82 3.00
CA ASN A 11 9.66 0.36 3.31
C ASN A 11 10.14 -0.58 2.20
N ASN A 12 11.32 -0.28 1.66
CA ASN A 12 12.00 -1.16 0.71
C ASN A 12 12.61 -2.32 1.49
N ALA A 13 12.01 -3.49 1.38
CA ALA A 13 12.51 -4.68 2.07
C ALA A 13 13.51 -5.45 1.21
N LEU A 14 13.33 -5.55 -0.12
CA LEU A 14 14.21 -6.33 -1.01
C LEU A 14 14.09 -5.88 -2.49
N GLN A 15 15.03 -6.32 -3.35
CA GLN A 15 14.92 -6.20 -4.81
C GLN A 15 13.65 -6.90 -5.33
N THR A 16 12.83 -6.17 -6.08
CA THR A 16 11.65 -6.70 -6.78
C THR A 16 12.07 -7.73 -7.82
N LYS A 17 11.36 -8.85 -7.94
CA LYS A 17 11.79 -9.99 -8.77
C LYS A 17 11.53 -9.80 -10.27
N ASN A 18 10.61 -8.91 -10.64
CA ASN A 18 10.24 -8.67 -12.03
C ASN A 18 9.82 -7.20 -12.27
N LYS A 19 9.66 -6.82 -13.54
CA LYS A 19 9.30 -5.45 -13.94
C LYS A 19 7.93 -5.01 -13.41
N LEU A 20 6.97 -5.92 -13.34
CA LEU A 20 5.63 -5.67 -12.81
C LEU A 20 5.71 -5.25 -11.33
N GLN A 21 6.42 -6.04 -10.51
CA GLN A 21 6.66 -5.76 -9.09
C GLN A 21 7.47 -4.48 -8.91
N ALA A 22 8.44 -4.19 -9.79
CA ALA A 22 9.21 -2.94 -9.76
C ALA A 22 8.31 -1.73 -9.98
N GLU A 23 7.44 -1.75 -11.00
CA GLU A 23 6.53 -0.64 -11.28
C GLU A 23 5.49 -0.46 -10.17
N PHE A 24 4.97 -1.55 -9.62
CA PHE A 24 4.05 -1.49 -8.48
C PHE A 24 4.73 -0.96 -7.21
N ALA A 25 5.97 -1.38 -6.93
CA ALA A 25 6.77 -0.85 -5.84
C ALA A 25 7.02 0.66 -5.98
N SER A 26 7.38 1.13 -7.19
CA SER A 26 7.53 2.55 -7.48
C SER A 26 6.23 3.34 -7.27
N TYR A 27 5.09 2.77 -7.64
CA TYR A 27 3.78 3.37 -7.36
C TYR A 27 3.54 3.52 -5.85
N LEU A 28 3.76 2.47 -5.06
CA LEU A 28 3.59 2.53 -3.60
C LEU A 28 4.59 3.51 -2.95
N GLN A 29 5.82 3.58 -3.45
CA GLN A 29 6.79 4.59 -3.01
C GLN A 29 6.33 6.02 -3.32
N SER A 30 5.64 6.25 -4.44
CA SER A 30 5.06 7.58 -4.74
C SER A 30 3.92 7.99 -3.79
N LEU A 31 3.38 7.04 -3.04
CA LEU A 31 2.37 7.28 -2.01
C LEU A 31 3.01 7.52 -0.64
N ARG A 32 4.28 7.15 -0.45
CA ARG A 32 5.00 7.32 0.81
C ARG A 32 4.99 8.77 1.27
N GLY A 33 4.79 8.98 2.56
CA GLY A 33 4.81 10.30 3.18
C GLY A 33 3.50 11.08 3.02
N LYS A 34 2.52 10.56 2.29
CA LYS A 34 1.21 11.20 2.18
C LYS A 34 0.39 10.94 3.43
N LEU A 35 -0.32 11.98 3.85
CA LEU A 35 -1.36 11.93 4.85
C LEU A 35 -2.71 11.85 4.12
N ILE A 36 -3.55 10.89 4.48
CA ILE A 36 -4.91 10.78 3.92
C ILE A 36 -5.95 10.85 5.03
N ASP A 37 -7.10 11.46 4.75
CA ASP A 37 -8.25 11.42 5.65
C ASP A 37 -8.72 9.98 5.87
N ALA A 38 -9.23 9.68 7.06
CA ALA A 38 -9.77 8.35 7.33
C ALA A 38 -10.93 7.95 6.40
N SER A 39 -11.73 8.93 5.95
CA SER A 39 -12.80 8.73 4.96
C SER A 39 -12.28 8.29 3.59
N LYS A 40 -11.02 8.59 3.25
CA LYS A 40 -10.38 8.26 1.97
C LYS A 40 -9.65 6.92 1.99
N LEU A 41 -9.61 6.21 3.12
CA LEU A 41 -8.92 4.92 3.23
C LEU A 41 -9.46 3.89 2.22
N ASN A 42 -10.79 3.74 2.14
CA ASN A 42 -11.41 2.80 1.19
C ASN A 42 -11.11 3.17 -0.26
N LEU A 43 -11.10 4.47 -0.58
CA LEU A 43 -10.76 4.95 -1.91
C LEU A 43 -9.30 4.67 -2.26
N LEU A 44 -8.38 4.84 -1.30
CA LEU A 44 -6.97 4.50 -1.50
C LEU A 44 -6.81 2.99 -1.76
N SER A 45 -7.44 2.14 -0.94
CA SER A 45 -7.38 0.68 -1.12
C SER A 45 -7.91 0.27 -2.50
N HIS A 46 -9.02 0.88 -2.95
CA HIS A 46 -9.57 0.63 -4.28
C HIS A 46 -8.58 1.03 -5.39
N ARG A 47 -8.00 2.23 -5.31
CA ARG A 47 -7.00 2.70 -6.29
C ARG A 47 -5.76 1.81 -6.36
N ILE A 48 -5.34 1.25 -5.23
CA ILE A 48 -4.21 0.32 -5.19
C ILE A 48 -4.56 -1.00 -5.90
N LEU A 49 -5.79 -1.53 -5.70
CA LEU A 49 -6.27 -2.73 -6.40
C LEU A 49 -6.47 -2.48 -7.90
N GLU A 50 -7.00 -1.31 -8.29
CA GLU A 50 -7.10 -0.91 -9.69
C GLU A 50 -5.71 -0.87 -10.34
N LYS A 51 -4.72 -0.27 -9.66
CA LYS A 51 -3.34 -0.22 -10.17
C LYS A 51 -2.71 -1.61 -10.29
N GLN A 52 -2.99 -2.50 -9.34
CA GLN A 52 -2.58 -3.91 -9.43
C GLN A 52 -3.18 -4.59 -10.67
N ALA A 53 -4.48 -4.42 -10.92
CA ALA A 53 -5.16 -4.99 -12.07
C ALA A 53 -4.62 -4.44 -13.40
N GLU A 54 -4.41 -3.11 -13.48
CA GLU A 54 -3.80 -2.44 -14.63
C GLU A 54 -2.41 -3.02 -14.96
N LEU A 55 -1.56 -3.18 -13.95
CA LEU A 55 -0.21 -3.72 -14.13
C LEU A 55 -0.22 -5.21 -14.49
N ASN A 56 -1.14 -6.01 -13.93
CA ASN A 56 -1.31 -7.41 -14.31
C ASN A 56 -1.71 -7.54 -15.79
N ALA A 57 -2.59 -6.67 -16.29
CA ALA A 57 -2.98 -6.64 -17.69
C ALA A 57 -1.84 -6.14 -18.61
N LYS A 58 -1.07 -5.15 -18.16
CA LYS A 58 0.09 -4.60 -18.90
C LYS A 58 1.25 -5.59 -19.02
N TYR A 59 1.44 -6.47 -18.03
CA TYR A 59 2.56 -7.41 -17.96
C TYR A 59 2.10 -8.89 -17.91
N PRO A 60 1.43 -9.41 -18.95
CA PRO A 60 0.83 -10.75 -18.93
C PRO A 60 1.87 -11.89 -18.86
N ARG A 61 3.15 -11.61 -19.16
CA ARG A 61 4.25 -12.58 -19.06
C ARG A 61 4.86 -12.67 -17.66
N CYS A 62 4.56 -11.71 -16.79
CA CYS A 62 5.01 -11.73 -15.40
C CYS A 62 4.00 -12.48 -14.54
N THR A 63 4.46 -13.10 -13.44
CA THR A 63 3.55 -13.63 -12.43
C THR A 63 2.65 -12.51 -11.91
N PRO A 64 1.31 -12.64 -11.96
CA PRO A 64 0.39 -11.60 -11.52
C PRO A 64 0.63 -11.24 -10.05
N LEU A 65 0.48 -9.95 -9.74
CA LEU A 65 0.34 -9.51 -8.36
C LEU A 65 -1.00 -9.99 -7.83
N ASN A 66 -0.97 -10.61 -6.66
CA ASN A 66 -2.16 -10.94 -5.89
C ASN A 66 -1.99 -10.32 -4.50
N ILE A 67 -2.48 -9.10 -4.32
CA ILE A 67 -2.28 -8.36 -3.08
C ILE A 67 -3.50 -8.46 -2.16
N SER A 68 -3.21 -8.43 -0.87
CA SER A 68 -4.21 -8.47 0.19
C SER A 68 -3.91 -7.42 1.24
N PHE A 69 -4.96 -6.81 1.79
CA PHE A 69 -4.85 -5.92 2.94
C PHE A 69 -5.16 -6.70 4.20
N TRP A 70 -4.33 -6.56 5.23
CA TRP A 70 -4.55 -7.22 6.52
C TRP A 70 -4.03 -6.38 7.68
N HIS A 71 -4.54 -6.66 8.87
CA HIS A 71 -4.14 -6.00 10.12
C HIS A 71 -3.23 -6.94 10.92
N PRO A 72 -1.97 -6.55 11.20
CA PRO A 72 -1.09 -7.33 12.04
C PRO A 72 -1.59 -7.37 13.48
N GLY A 73 -1.98 -8.56 13.97
CA GLY A 73 -2.14 -8.91 15.39
C GLY A 73 -2.59 -7.79 16.33
N GLY A 74 -3.79 -7.22 16.11
CA GLY A 74 -4.37 -6.20 16.98
C GLY A 74 -3.87 -4.76 16.77
N SER A 75 -2.95 -4.56 15.83
CA SER A 75 -2.53 -3.21 15.41
C SER A 75 -3.59 -2.57 14.52
N LYS A 76 -3.72 -1.24 14.64
CA LYS A 76 -4.55 -0.43 13.74
C LYS A 76 -3.88 -0.15 12.39
N LYS A 77 -2.77 -0.84 12.10
CA LYS A 77 -2.00 -0.67 10.87
C LYS A 77 -2.61 -1.54 9.77
N LEU A 78 -2.88 -0.96 8.61
CA LEU A 78 -3.26 -1.74 7.43
C LEU A 78 -2.01 -2.01 6.61
N VAL A 79 -1.67 -3.28 6.43
CA VAL A 79 -0.47 -3.71 5.70
C VAL A 79 -0.88 -4.39 4.41
N ILE A 80 -0.14 -4.11 3.33
CA ILE A 80 -0.27 -4.81 2.05
C ILE A 80 0.69 -5.99 2.05
N SER A 81 0.17 -7.19 1.78
CA SER A 81 0.94 -8.40 1.51
C SER A 81 0.64 -8.93 0.12
N GLY A 82 1.40 -9.94 -0.34
CA GLY A 82 1.14 -10.62 -1.62
C GLY A 82 2.17 -10.35 -2.73
N PHE A 83 3.25 -9.63 -2.42
CA PHE A 83 4.38 -9.48 -3.34
C PHE A 83 5.71 -9.28 -2.59
N TYR A 84 6.82 -9.63 -3.24
CA TYR A 84 8.15 -9.51 -2.65
C TYR A 84 8.70 -8.09 -2.84
N GLY A 85 9.42 -7.60 -1.83
CA GLY A 85 10.32 -6.44 -1.98
C GLY A 85 9.86 -5.14 -1.33
N VAL A 86 8.57 -4.97 -1.02
CA VAL A 86 8.07 -3.76 -0.35
C VAL A 86 7.06 -4.12 0.73
N THR A 87 7.23 -3.53 1.91
CA THR A 87 6.20 -3.50 2.94
C THR A 87 5.54 -2.14 2.88
N PHE A 88 4.24 -2.11 2.58
CA PHE A 88 3.44 -0.89 2.62
C PHE A 88 2.52 -0.93 3.83
N SER A 89 2.63 0.06 4.69
CA SER A 89 1.92 0.19 5.95
C SER A 89 1.16 1.50 5.98
N ILE A 90 -0.11 1.44 6.35
CA ILE A 90 -0.97 2.58 6.56
C ILE A 90 -1.11 2.72 8.08
N ASN A 91 -0.47 3.74 8.64
CA ASN A 91 -0.39 3.97 10.07
C ASN A 91 -1.42 5.01 10.51
N ASP A 92 -2.06 4.83 11.65
CA ASP A 92 -2.91 5.85 12.26
C ASP A 92 -2.17 7.17 12.48
N ALA A 93 -2.82 8.28 12.18
CA ALA A 93 -2.37 9.63 12.48
C ALA A 93 -3.51 10.47 13.10
N TYR A 94 -3.14 11.31 14.06
CA TYR A 94 -4.04 12.14 14.84
C TYR A 94 -3.61 13.61 14.71
N TYR A 95 -4.55 14.54 14.76
CA TYR A 95 -4.21 15.95 14.91
C TYR A 95 -3.45 16.16 16.22
N ASP A 96 -2.41 16.99 16.16
CA ASP A 96 -1.77 17.55 17.33
C ASP A 96 -2.74 18.59 17.93
N ASN A 97 -3.56 18.17 18.89
CA ASN A 97 -4.40 19.10 19.66
C ASN A 97 -3.51 19.73 20.73
N ASN A 98 -2.82 20.80 20.37
CA ASN A 98 -2.17 21.70 21.33
C ASN A 98 -3.18 22.71 21.88
#